data_AF-A0A5D3AWM1-F1
#
_entry.id   AF-A0A5D3AWM1-F1
#
_cell.length_a   1.000
_cell.length_b   1.000
_cell.length_c   1.000
_cell.angle_alpha   90.00
_cell.angle_beta   90.00
_cell.angle_gamma   90.00
#
_symmetry.space_group_name_H-M   'P 1'
#
loop_
_entity.id
_entity.type
_entity.pdbx_description
1 polymer ?
#
loop_
_entity_poly.entity_id
_entity_poly.type
_entity_poly.pdbx_seq_one_letter_code
_entity_poly.pdbx_strand_id
1 'polypeptide(L)'
;MSTPGDNTQPTDVQSSATAATDRSTISTHATRITSAFMTSLREKIGPAMGLEDRTILDQTHDTIERDLDHAVTATLEAKISNMEAQGKTVGSMDEVKFVPAAIVPVSEGDVLMIGWLRGEDWLGNDTCFNVPLEPSG
;
A
#
# COMPACT_ATOMS: atom_id res chain seq x y z
N MET A 1 3.38 -43.78 -34.51
CA MET A 1 2.32 -43.43 -33.54
C MET A 1 2.80 -42.23 -32.75
N SER A 2 1.95 -41.21 -32.65
CA SER A 2 2.23 -39.86 -32.13
C SER A 2 2.40 -39.80 -30.59
N THR A 3 3.22 -38.84 -30.17
CA THR A 3 3.58 -38.29 -28.83
C THR A 3 2.37 -37.74 -28.03
N PRO A 4 2.42 -37.48 -26.69
CA PRO A 4 3.32 -36.49 -26.01
C PRO A 4 3.83 -36.94 -24.61
N GLY A 5 4.94 -36.45 -24.06
CA GLY A 5 5.38 -35.06 -23.97
C GLY A 5 5.20 -34.62 -22.52
N ASP A 6 6.08 -35.10 -21.64
CA ASP A 6 6.06 -34.80 -20.20
C ASP A 6 6.66 -33.41 -19.99
N ASN A 7 5.85 -32.39 -20.26
CA ASN A 7 6.18 -30.99 -20.00
C ASN A 7 5.93 -30.69 -18.52
N THR A 8 6.85 -31.12 -17.65
CA THR A 8 6.98 -30.51 -16.32
C THR A 8 7.90 -29.28 -16.44
N GLN A 9 7.36 -28.15 -16.91
CA GLN A 9 8.00 -26.83 -16.82
C GLN A 9 7.49 -26.07 -15.57
N PRO A 10 8.22 -25.09 -15.02
CA PRO A 10 8.66 -25.10 -13.64
C PRO A 10 7.95 -24.00 -12.85
N THR A 11 7.16 -24.39 -11.86
CA THR A 11 6.42 -23.49 -10.98
C THR A 11 7.34 -22.45 -10.31
N ASP A 12 8.58 -22.84 -10.00
CA ASP A 12 9.55 -21.98 -9.32
C ASP A 12 10.07 -20.81 -10.18
N VAL A 13 10.22 -21.02 -11.50
CA VAL A 13 10.73 -19.97 -12.42
C VAL A 13 9.64 -18.92 -12.66
N GLN A 14 8.39 -19.36 -12.74
CA GLN A 14 7.25 -18.47 -12.97
C GLN A 14 6.95 -17.62 -11.73
N SER A 15 6.97 -18.21 -10.53
CA SER A 15 6.79 -17.46 -9.27
C SER A 15 7.90 -16.43 -9.05
N SER A 16 9.15 -16.75 -9.38
CA SER A 16 10.29 -15.84 -9.23
C SER A 16 10.24 -14.65 -10.21
N ALA A 17 9.77 -14.86 -11.44
CA ALA A 17 9.64 -13.79 -12.44
C ALA A 17 8.50 -12.82 -12.13
N THR A 18 7.37 -13.34 -11.61
CA THR A 18 6.25 -12.51 -11.16
C THR A 18 6.65 -11.66 -9.94
N ALA A 19 7.31 -12.27 -8.96
CA ALA A 19 7.88 -11.58 -7.79
C ALA A 19 8.80 -10.41 -8.17
N ALA A 20 9.75 -10.63 -9.09
CA ALA A 20 10.65 -9.57 -9.55
C ALA A 20 9.89 -8.44 -10.26
N THR A 21 8.84 -8.77 -11.02
CA THR A 21 7.97 -7.79 -11.68
C THR A 21 7.19 -6.98 -10.64
N ASP A 22 6.56 -7.65 -9.68
CA ASP A 22 5.80 -7.02 -8.60
C ASP A 22 6.68 -6.05 -7.80
N ARG A 23 7.91 -6.45 -7.44
CA ARG A 23 8.87 -5.58 -6.75
C ARG A 23 9.27 -4.36 -7.58
N SER A 24 9.40 -4.52 -8.89
CA SER A 24 9.79 -3.43 -9.79
C SER A 24 8.71 -2.36 -9.96
N THR A 25 7.44 -2.68 -9.67
CA THR A 25 6.30 -1.75 -9.81
C THR A 25 5.87 -1.12 -8.49
N ILE A 26 6.44 -1.52 -7.34
CA ILE A 26 6.04 -1.02 -6.01
C ILE A 26 6.02 0.50 -5.96
N SER A 27 7.11 1.17 -6.37
CA SER A 27 7.21 2.64 -6.30
C SER A 27 6.10 3.34 -7.12
N THR A 28 5.76 2.79 -8.29
CA THR A 28 4.66 3.29 -9.12
C THR A 28 3.31 3.12 -8.42
N HIS A 29 3.05 1.95 -7.84
CA HIS A 29 1.81 1.70 -7.12
C HIS A 29 1.70 2.53 -5.84
N ALA A 30 2.79 2.67 -5.07
CA ALA A 30 2.85 3.48 -3.86
C ALA A 30 2.52 4.95 -4.19
N THR A 31 3.21 5.53 -5.17
CA THR A 31 2.95 6.91 -5.64
C THR A 31 1.49 7.09 -6.04
N ARG A 32 0.92 6.14 -6.80
CA ARG A 32 -0.48 6.18 -7.24
C ARG A 32 -1.45 6.12 -6.06
N ILE A 33 -1.23 5.20 -5.11
CA ILE A 33 -2.05 5.01 -3.91
C ILE A 33 -2.02 6.27 -3.05
N THR A 34 -0.83 6.80 -2.77
CA THR A 34 -0.62 8.02 -2.00
C THR A 34 -1.31 9.20 -2.66
N SER A 35 -1.07 9.43 -3.96
CA SER A 35 -1.69 10.52 -4.71
C SER A 35 -3.22 10.47 -4.70
N ALA A 36 -3.79 9.28 -4.88
CA ALA A 36 -5.24 9.07 -4.84
C ALA A 36 -5.81 9.34 -3.45
N PHE A 37 -5.10 8.94 -2.39
CA PHE A 37 -5.48 9.25 -1.03
C PHE A 37 -5.40 10.74 -0.74
N MET A 38 -4.30 11.42 -1.07
CA MET A 38 -4.14 12.87 -0.85
C MET A 38 -5.23 13.69 -1.57
N THR A 39 -5.63 13.24 -2.77
CA THR A 39 -6.78 13.81 -3.49
C THR A 39 -8.07 13.62 -2.70
N SER A 40 -8.36 12.40 -2.22
CA SER A 40 -9.55 12.15 -1.38
C SER A 40 -9.50 12.87 -0.04
N LEU A 41 -8.32 13.02 0.56
CA LEU A 41 -8.11 13.74 1.80
C LEU A 41 -8.54 15.20 1.61
N ARG A 42 -8.13 15.83 0.52
CA ARG A 42 -8.45 17.23 0.21
C ARG A 42 -9.91 17.44 -0.21
N GLU A 43 -10.45 16.55 -1.03
CA GLU A 43 -11.75 16.77 -1.69
C GLU A 43 -12.94 16.21 -0.92
N LYS A 44 -12.72 15.17 -0.09
CA LYS A 44 -13.81 14.40 0.53
C LYS A 44 -13.70 14.33 2.05
N ILE A 45 -12.52 13.99 2.57
CA ILE A 45 -12.33 13.74 4.01
C ILE A 45 -12.18 15.07 4.76
N GLY A 46 -11.23 15.92 4.35
CA GLY A 46 -10.91 17.19 4.97
C GLY A 46 -12.10 18.16 5.07
N PRO A 47 -12.98 18.29 4.05
CA PRO A 47 -14.19 19.09 4.15
C PRO A 47 -15.21 18.61 5.20
N ALA A 48 -15.14 17.34 5.61
CA ALA A 48 -15.99 16.77 6.64
C ALA A 48 -15.42 16.92 8.07
N MET A 49 -14.18 17.40 8.19
CA MET A 49 -13.52 17.62 9.48
C MET A 49 -13.76 19.03 10.02
N GLY A 50 -13.48 19.23 11.31
CA GLY A 50 -13.51 20.56 11.93
C GLY A 50 -12.51 21.52 11.29
N LEU A 51 -12.74 22.84 11.44
CA LEU A 51 -11.84 23.86 10.87
C LEU A 51 -10.40 23.76 11.39
N GLU A 52 -10.24 23.42 12.67
CA GLU A 52 -8.93 23.23 13.30
C GLU A 52 -8.20 22.02 12.70
N ASP A 53 -8.86 20.86 12.70
CA ASP A 53 -8.35 19.62 12.09
C ASP A 53 -7.95 19.81 10.63
N ARG A 54 -8.80 20.49 9.85
CA ARG A 54 -8.51 20.80 8.45
C ARG A 54 -7.29 21.70 8.30
N THR A 55 -7.13 22.69 9.18
CA THR A 55 -5.96 23.57 9.16
C THR A 55 -4.69 22.78 9.43
N ILE A 56 -4.73 21.82 10.36
CA ILE A 56 -3.60 20.92 10.64
C ILE A 56 -3.32 20.04 9.41
N LEU A 57 -4.34 19.44 8.79
CA LEU A 57 -4.15 18.64 7.56
C LEU A 57 -3.51 19.46 6.43
N ASP A 58 -3.95 20.70 6.23
CA ASP A 58 -3.40 21.58 5.19
C ASP A 58 -1.94 21.97 5.49
N GLN A 59 -1.59 22.20 6.76
CA GLN A 59 -0.22 22.52 7.18
C GLN A 59 0.74 21.32 7.10
N THR A 60 0.21 20.11 7.27
CA THR A 60 0.97 18.86 7.34
C THR A 60 0.92 18.06 6.05
N HIS A 61 0.37 18.62 4.98
CA HIS A 61 0.14 17.94 3.70
C HIS A 61 1.37 17.15 3.21
N ASP A 62 2.53 17.80 3.16
CA ASP A 62 3.76 17.19 2.64
C ASP A 62 4.30 16.10 3.57
N THR A 63 4.10 16.26 4.89
CA THR A 63 4.43 15.23 5.89
C THR A 63 3.54 14.01 5.71
N ILE A 64 2.22 14.20 5.60
CA ILE A 64 1.25 13.12 5.35
C ILE A 64 1.61 12.37 4.07
N GLU A 65 1.85 13.09 2.97
CA GLU A 65 2.18 12.49 1.68
C GLU A 65 3.44 11.63 1.78
N ARG A 66 4.52 12.18 2.37
CA ARG A 66 5.79 11.48 2.55
C ARG A 66 5.66 10.24 3.44
N ASP A 67 5.01 10.39 4.60
CA ASP A 67 4.89 9.30 5.57
C ASP A 67 3.97 8.19 5.05
N LEU A 68 2.89 8.56 4.35
CA LEU A 68 2.01 7.59 3.72
C LEU A 68 2.71 6.85 2.59
N ASP A 69 3.44 7.53 1.71
CA ASP A 69 4.16 6.88 0.62
C ASP A 69 5.18 5.86 1.14
N HIS A 70 5.91 6.24 2.19
CA HIS A 70 6.84 5.35 2.86
C HIS A 70 6.12 4.14 3.49
N ALA A 71 5.02 4.37 4.22
CA ALA A 71 4.26 3.30 4.86
C ALA A 71 3.62 2.33 3.85
N VAL A 72 3.08 2.85 2.75
CA VAL A 72 2.53 2.06 1.65
C VAL A 72 3.62 1.23 0.98
N THR A 73 4.76 1.83 0.66
CA THR A 73 5.92 1.14 0.07
C THR A 73 6.36 -0.04 0.94
N ALA A 74 6.63 0.21 2.22
CA ALA A 74 7.06 -0.84 3.15
C ALA A 74 6.00 -1.95 3.33
N THR A 75 4.72 -1.59 3.36
CA THR A 75 3.62 -2.57 3.47
C THR A 75 3.53 -3.46 2.24
N LEU A 76 3.66 -2.89 1.03
CA LEU A 76 3.68 -3.65 -0.22
C LEU A 76 4.88 -4.60 -0.27
N GLU A 77 6.09 -4.11 0.05
CA GLU A 77 7.32 -4.91 0.10
C GLU A 77 7.23 -6.09 1.07
N ALA A 78 6.75 -5.82 2.29
CA ALA A 78 6.57 -6.84 3.31
C ALA A 78 5.59 -7.93 2.87
N LYS A 79 4.47 -7.52 2.25
CA LYS A 79 3.46 -8.47 1.78
C LYS A 79 3.94 -9.30 0.60
N ILE A 80 4.61 -8.68 -0.39
CA ILE A 80 5.23 -9.38 -1.51
C ILE A 80 6.22 -10.42 -1.00
N SER A 81 7.14 -10.02 -0.13
CA SER A 81 8.14 -10.92 0.44
C SER A 81 7.52 -12.07 1.26
N ASN A 82 6.44 -11.80 2.01
CA ASN A 82 5.71 -12.82 2.75
C ASN A 82 5.03 -13.85 1.83
N MET A 83 4.41 -13.40 0.73
CA MET A 83 3.74 -14.29 -0.22
C MET A 83 4.74 -15.11 -1.03
N GLU A 84 5.85 -14.50 -1.44
CA GLU A 84 6.97 -15.19 -2.08
C GLU A 84 7.52 -16.33 -1.21
N ALA A 85 7.73 -16.08 0.09
CA ALA A 85 8.18 -17.11 1.04
C ALA A 85 7.20 -18.30 1.15
N GLN A 86 5.93 -18.10 0.79
CA GLN A 86 4.91 -19.14 0.71
C GLN A 86 4.75 -19.76 -0.69
N GLY A 87 5.56 -19.36 -1.67
CA GLY A 87 5.44 -19.78 -3.06
C GLY A 87 4.20 -19.24 -3.76
N LYS A 88 3.65 -18.11 -3.31
CA LYS A 88 2.44 -17.48 -3.82
C LYS A 88 2.74 -16.08 -4.37
N THR A 89 1.87 -15.60 -5.25
CA THR A 89 1.87 -14.20 -5.69
C THR A 89 0.94 -13.38 -4.81
N VAL A 90 1.10 -12.06 -4.79
CA VAL A 90 0.22 -11.14 -4.06
C VAL A 90 -1.08 -10.81 -4.80
N GLY A 91 -1.16 -11.16 -6.09
CA GLY A 91 -2.23 -10.76 -6.99
C GLY A 91 -2.02 -9.35 -7.55
N SER A 92 -3.05 -8.77 -8.17
CA SER A 92 -2.91 -7.46 -8.84
C SER A 92 -2.85 -6.30 -7.83
N MET A 93 -1.94 -5.35 -8.10
CA MET A 93 -1.81 -4.09 -7.35
C MET A 93 -2.51 -2.90 -8.04
N ASP A 94 -3.13 -3.11 -9.21
CA ASP A 94 -3.66 -2.03 -10.05
C ASP A 94 -4.84 -1.28 -9.40
N GLU A 95 -5.67 -1.99 -8.64
CA GLU A 95 -6.85 -1.42 -7.97
C GLU A 95 -6.64 -1.26 -6.46
N VAL A 96 -5.41 -1.46 -5.98
CA VAL A 96 -5.08 -1.27 -4.57
C VAL A 96 -5.20 0.21 -4.20
N LYS A 97 -5.79 0.49 -3.04
CA LYS A 97 -5.92 1.82 -2.45
C LYS A 97 -5.72 1.76 -0.94
N PHE A 98 -5.29 2.87 -0.36
CA PHE A 98 -5.30 3.05 1.08
C PHE A 98 -6.72 3.37 1.56
N VAL A 99 -7.16 2.68 2.60
CA VAL A 99 -8.44 2.93 3.26
C VAL A 99 -8.16 3.32 4.70
N PRO A 100 -8.40 4.58 5.08
CA PRO A 100 -8.20 5.01 6.46
C PRO A 100 -9.27 4.41 7.38
N ALA A 101 -8.83 3.91 8.52
CA ALA A 101 -9.66 3.56 9.67
C ALA A 101 -9.85 4.77 10.59
N ALA A 102 -8.77 5.51 10.81
CA ALA A 102 -8.73 6.71 11.64
C ALA A 102 -7.71 7.70 11.07
N ILE A 103 -8.03 8.99 11.15
CA ILE A 103 -7.13 10.11 10.85
C ILE A 103 -7.27 11.05 12.05
N VAL A 104 -6.19 11.21 12.79
CA VAL A 104 -6.15 11.96 14.04
C VAL A 104 -5.08 13.04 13.89
N PRO A 105 -5.49 14.29 13.63
CA PRO A 105 -4.60 15.43 13.78
C PRO A 105 -4.10 15.48 15.23
N VAL A 106 -2.79 15.56 15.43
CA VAL A 106 -2.21 15.72 16.76
C VAL A 106 -1.73 17.15 16.95
N SER A 107 -1.80 17.62 18.20
CA SER A 107 -1.19 18.89 18.60
C SER A 107 0.28 18.87 18.18
N GLU A 108 0.81 20.00 17.68
CA GLU A 108 2.18 20.19 17.18
C GLU A 108 2.40 19.95 15.66
N GLY A 109 1.33 19.77 14.89
CA GLY A 109 1.45 19.76 13.42
C GLY A 109 1.95 18.42 12.88
N ASP A 110 1.49 17.33 13.51
CA ASP A 110 1.63 15.98 12.97
C ASP A 110 0.23 15.37 12.79
N VAL A 111 0.16 14.29 12.02
CA VAL A 111 -1.09 13.56 11.77
C VAL A 111 -0.83 12.07 11.89
N LEU A 112 -1.56 11.44 12.81
CA LEU A 112 -1.56 9.99 12.95
C LEU A 112 -2.68 9.42 12.10
N MET A 113 -2.34 8.51 11.18
CA MET A 113 -3.33 7.75 10.43
C MET A 113 -3.16 6.26 10.70
N ILE A 114 -4.28 5.55 10.71
CA ILE A 114 -4.33 4.09 10.79
C ILE A 114 -5.19 3.63 9.63
N GLY A 115 -4.76 2.61 8.90
CA GLY A 115 -5.53 2.09 7.79
C GLY A 115 -4.94 0.82 7.20
N TRP A 116 -5.51 0.39 6.07
CA TRP A 116 -5.09 -0.82 5.37
C TRP A 116 -5.06 -0.57 3.86
N LEU A 117 -4.28 -1.39 3.16
CA LEU A 117 -4.33 -1.48 1.71
C LEU A 117 -5.45 -2.43 1.29
N ARG A 118 -6.29 -2.01 0.34
CA ARG A 118 -7.40 -2.82 -0.17
C ARG A 118 -7.43 -2.85 -1.69
N GLY A 119 -7.54 -4.04 -2.28
CA GLY A 119 -7.77 -4.28 -3.71
C GLY A 119 -8.58 -5.55 -3.95
N GLU A 120 -9.35 -5.62 -5.03
CA GLU A 120 -10.24 -6.75 -5.33
C GLU A 120 -9.47 -8.07 -5.52
N ASP A 121 -8.34 -8.01 -6.25
CA ASP A 121 -7.46 -9.16 -6.50
C ASP A 121 -6.17 -9.12 -5.66
N TRP A 122 -6.10 -8.26 -4.65
CA TRP A 122 -4.94 -8.09 -3.78
C TRP A 122 -5.06 -8.96 -2.52
N LEU A 123 -4.08 -9.82 -2.26
CA LEU A 123 -4.11 -10.75 -1.12
C LEU A 123 -3.61 -10.14 0.20
N GLY A 124 -3.32 -8.84 0.24
CA GLY A 124 -2.88 -8.12 1.46
C GLY A 124 -3.98 -7.28 2.12
N ASN A 125 -5.25 -7.57 1.86
CA ASN A 125 -6.41 -6.82 2.37
C ASN A 125 -6.54 -6.78 3.91
N ASP A 126 -5.78 -7.61 4.62
CA ASP A 126 -6.01 -7.91 6.04
C ASP A 126 -5.00 -7.19 6.97
N THR A 127 -4.08 -6.41 6.42
CA THR A 127 -2.98 -5.79 7.19
C THR A 127 -3.26 -4.32 7.46
N CYS A 128 -3.49 -4.02 8.74
CA CYS A 128 -3.58 -2.66 9.25
C CYS A 128 -2.18 -2.13 9.62
N PHE A 129 -1.90 -0.87 9.33
CA PHE A 129 -0.63 -0.22 9.66
C PHE A 129 -0.82 1.26 10.03
N ASN A 130 0.16 1.78 10.76
CA ASN A 130 0.23 3.18 11.19
C ASN A 130 0.92 4.05 10.13
N VAL A 131 0.56 5.32 10.11
CA VAL A 131 1.25 6.37 9.36
C VAL A 131 1.47 7.57 10.30
N PRO A 132 2.73 7.98 10.54
CA PRO A 132 3.95 7.31 10.11
C PRO A 132 4.07 5.89 10.71
N LEU A 133 4.85 5.02 10.05
CA LEU A 133 5.23 3.73 10.62
C LEU A 133 6.00 3.98 11.93
N GLU A 134 5.69 3.21 12.97
CA GLU A 134 6.48 3.27 14.20
C GLU A 134 7.94 2.94 13.87
N PRO A 135 8.92 3.70 14.40
CA PRO A 135 10.31 3.33 14.24
C PRO A 135 10.50 1.92 14.81
N SER A 136 11.04 1.02 13.99
CA SER A 136 11.42 -0.32 14.42
C SER A 136 12.52 -0.16 15.48
N GLY A 137 12.15 -0.23 16.75
CA GLY A 137 13.07 -0.13 17.89
C GLY A 137 14.07 -1.26 17.95
#